data_AF-B1WXW7-F1
#
_entry.id   AF-B1WXW7-F1
#
_cell.length_a   1.000
_cell.length_b   1.000
_cell.length_c   1.000
_cell.angle_alpha   90.00
_cell.angle_beta   90.00
_cell.angle_gamma   90.00
#
_symmetry.space_group_name_H-M   'P 1'
#
loop_
_entity.id
_entity.type
_entity.pdbx_description
1 polymer ?
#
loop_
_entity_poly.entity_id
_entity_poly.type
_entity_poly.pdbx_seq_one_letter_code
_entity_poly.pdbx_strand_id
1 'polypeptide(L)'
;MKPLTFRTKIVATIGPACYSADVLRQMMLAGMNVARLNFSHGSYDDHSQMVKLLRQLSKELDLPLTILQDLQGPKIRVGKIPNDSITLTEGACITIVPLEEWQHQENTVGIDYAYIAEEAQPGTQVLLDDGLLELTVETVDGHGVTCKVVEGGILKSHKGVNFPSLNLRLPSMTEKDKKDIEFGISHGVDIISLSFVRQAEDIQTLKAFLAARNAEIPVLAKIEKPQAIEHLEAIVDECNAIMVARGDLGVEMRTEKVPLLQKRIIRMCNEKGIPVITATQMLDSMIRNPRPTRAEASDVANAIIDGTDAVMLSGESAIGEFPVQAVSMLASIARDIEPEISFTNYPPRNQDKANALAEALNSIDKVLDLQCIVAFTETGYSAKLVAAERPRVPVVALTPSLDVYHRLNLVWGVRPVLFKYDGLTLEQLLQQMESVLLERNFVTPGDQVLILGGLPLRQARSTSFLNIHTIEN
;
A
#
# COMPACT_ATOMS: atom_id res chain seq x y z
N MET A 1 9.28 -8.95 21.84
CA MET A 1 9.16 -7.80 20.92
C MET A 1 10.25 -6.75 21.14
N LYS A 2 10.76 -6.04 20.12
CA LYS A 2 11.67 -4.88 20.28
C LYS A 2 10.94 -3.55 19.99
N PRO A 3 11.33 -2.42 20.61
CA PRO A 3 10.84 -1.09 20.26
C PRO A 3 11.05 -0.73 18.79
N LEU A 4 10.24 0.18 18.27
CA LEU A 4 10.42 0.71 16.91
C LEU A 4 11.68 1.58 16.84
N THR A 5 12.66 1.15 16.05
CA THR A 5 13.90 1.92 15.79
C THR A 5 13.74 2.94 14.66
N PHE A 6 12.64 2.87 13.92
CA PHE A 6 12.16 3.81 12.90
C PHE A 6 10.63 3.67 12.79
N ARG A 7 9.95 4.66 12.24
CA ARG A 7 8.48 4.83 12.26
C ARG A 7 7.83 4.42 10.95
N THR A 8 8.47 4.73 9.81
CA THR A 8 8.04 4.37 8.47
C THR A 8 7.94 2.87 8.33
N LYS A 9 6.85 2.38 7.73
CA LYS A 9 6.63 0.96 7.52
C LYS A 9 7.26 0.49 6.22
N ILE A 10 7.61 -0.78 6.18
CA ILE A 10 8.16 -1.42 4.99
C ILE A 10 7.18 -2.48 4.49
N VAL A 11 6.72 -2.29 3.25
CA VAL A 11 5.94 -3.28 2.52
C VAL A 11 6.89 -4.04 1.60
N ALA A 12 6.87 -5.37 1.65
CA ALA A 12 7.62 -6.20 0.72
C ALA A 12 6.69 -7.13 -0.04
N THR A 13 6.86 -7.18 -1.36
CA THR A 13 6.12 -8.12 -2.21
C THR A 13 6.73 -9.50 -2.09
N ILE A 14 5.87 -10.49 -1.81
CA ILE A 14 6.29 -11.88 -1.67
C ILE A 14 6.32 -12.56 -3.04
N GLY A 15 7.39 -13.29 -3.32
CA GLY A 15 7.63 -13.98 -4.57
C GLY A 15 8.76 -15.00 -4.47
N PRO A 16 9.16 -15.62 -5.60
CA PRO A 16 10.14 -16.71 -5.62
C PRO A 16 11.43 -16.46 -4.82
N ALA A 17 11.93 -15.23 -4.80
CA ALA A 17 13.17 -14.89 -4.08
C ALA A 17 13.04 -15.01 -2.54
N CYS A 18 11.82 -14.99 -2.01
CA CYS A 18 11.55 -15.04 -0.57
C CYS A 18 10.54 -16.12 -0.16
N TYR A 19 10.36 -17.19 -0.93
CA TYR A 19 9.45 -18.28 -0.53
C TYR A 19 9.95 -19.13 0.65
N SER A 20 11.24 -19.10 0.96
CA SER A 20 11.77 -19.87 2.09
C SER A 20 11.44 -19.22 3.44
N ALA A 21 11.14 -20.06 4.44
CA ALA A 21 10.88 -19.61 5.81
C ALA A 21 12.06 -18.81 6.41
N ASP A 22 13.29 -19.18 6.08
CA ASP A 22 14.49 -18.51 6.58
C ASP A 22 14.64 -17.10 6.01
N VAL A 23 14.41 -16.92 4.71
CA VAL A 23 14.45 -15.59 4.08
C VAL A 23 13.33 -14.71 4.63
N LEU A 24 12.10 -15.22 4.76
CA LEU A 24 10.99 -14.46 5.35
C LEU A 24 11.28 -14.05 6.79
N ARG A 25 11.83 -14.97 7.60
CA ARG A 25 12.27 -14.66 8.97
C ARG A 25 13.28 -13.53 8.97
N GLN A 26 14.28 -13.58 8.10
CA GLN A 26 15.29 -12.53 7.98
C GLN A 26 14.67 -11.19 7.53
N MET A 27 13.74 -11.19 6.58
CA MET A 27 13.04 -9.97 6.14
C MET A 27 12.20 -9.34 7.27
N MET A 28 11.47 -10.15 8.04
CA MET A 28 10.70 -9.68 9.20
C MET A 28 11.63 -9.07 10.27
N LEU A 29 12.77 -9.70 10.54
CA LEU A 29 13.76 -9.19 11.49
C LEU A 29 14.49 -7.94 10.96
N ALA A 30 14.67 -7.82 9.64
CA ALA A 30 15.26 -6.66 9.00
C ALA A 30 14.35 -5.43 8.99
N GLY A 31 13.03 -5.61 9.11
CA GLY A 31 12.07 -4.52 9.27
C GLY A 31 10.78 -4.63 8.46
N MET A 32 10.53 -5.74 7.76
CA MET A 32 9.28 -5.92 7.00
C MET A 32 8.05 -5.87 7.92
N ASN A 33 7.10 -4.98 7.60
CA ASN A 33 5.85 -4.80 8.35
C ASN A 33 4.63 -5.35 7.61
N VAL A 34 4.64 -5.29 6.28
CA VAL A 34 3.53 -5.71 5.44
C VAL A 34 4.06 -6.65 4.36
N ALA A 35 3.46 -7.84 4.25
CA ALA A 35 3.68 -8.78 3.17
C ALA A 35 2.60 -8.56 2.10
N ARG A 36 3.00 -8.10 0.92
CA ARG A 36 2.13 -7.94 -0.24
C ARG A 36 2.08 -9.24 -1.03
N LEU A 37 0.89 -9.80 -1.21
CA LEU A 37 0.62 -10.92 -2.09
C LEU A 37 0.01 -10.37 -3.39
N ASN A 38 0.75 -10.47 -4.49
CA ASN A 38 0.29 -9.97 -5.79
C ASN A 38 -0.49 -11.06 -6.54
N PHE A 39 -1.81 -10.88 -6.67
CA PHE A 39 -2.70 -11.86 -7.32
C PHE A 39 -2.69 -11.80 -8.85
N SER A 40 -1.84 -10.95 -9.45
CA SER A 40 -1.51 -11.06 -10.87
C SER A 40 -0.69 -12.31 -11.20
N HIS A 41 -0.09 -12.95 -10.19
CA HIS A 41 0.77 -14.13 -10.32
C HIS A 41 0.47 -15.14 -9.22
N GLY A 42 0.93 -16.39 -9.41
CA GLY A 42 0.77 -17.47 -8.45
C GLY A 42 -0.61 -18.13 -8.47
N SER A 43 -0.68 -19.35 -7.97
CA SER A 43 -1.93 -20.09 -7.78
C SER A 43 -2.51 -19.84 -6.38
N TYR A 44 -3.80 -20.19 -6.17
CA TYR A 44 -4.39 -20.15 -4.83
C TYR A 44 -3.73 -21.10 -3.85
N ASP A 45 -3.19 -22.23 -4.32
CA ASP A 45 -2.45 -23.16 -3.46
C ASP A 45 -1.16 -22.52 -2.95
N ASP A 46 -0.42 -21.83 -3.83
CA ASP A 46 0.80 -21.10 -3.45
C ASP A 46 0.49 -19.99 -2.44
N HIS A 47 -0.53 -19.17 -2.72
CA HIS A 47 -0.97 -18.09 -1.82
C HIS A 47 -1.45 -18.64 -0.47
N SER A 48 -2.14 -19.78 -0.44
CA SER A 48 -2.64 -20.40 0.80
C SER A 48 -1.50 -20.88 1.69
N GLN A 49 -0.50 -21.55 1.08
CA GLN A 49 0.72 -21.96 1.78
C GLN A 49 1.48 -20.76 2.33
N MET A 50 1.58 -19.69 1.52
CA MET A 50 2.28 -18.48 1.91
C MET A 50 1.61 -17.79 3.10
N VAL A 51 0.29 -17.61 3.07
CA VAL A 51 -0.46 -17.01 4.20
C VAL A 51 -0.21 -17.79 5.49
N LYS A 52 -0.29 -19.13 5.44
CA LYS A 52 -0.04 -19.99 6.61
C LYS A 52 1.38 -19.79 7.16
N LEU A 53 2.39 -19.80 6.29
CA LEU A 53 3.78 -19.61 6.67
C LEU A 53 4.03 -18.23 7.30
N LEU A 54 3.50 -17.16 6.70
CA LEU A 54 3.64 -15.80 7.22
C LEU A 54 2.99 -15.64 8.59
N ARG A 55 1.80 -16.21 8.81
CA ARG A 55 1.14 -16.20 10.14
C ARG A 55 1.90 -17.02 11.17
N GLN A 56 2.44 -18.18 10.78
CA GLN A 56 3.30 -18.99 11.65
C GLN A 56 4.54 -18.19 12.08
N LEU A 57 5.27 -17.58 11.15
CA LEU A 57 6.48 -16.80 11.45
C LEU A 57 6.15 -15.56 12.29
N SER A 58 5.05 -14.86 12.00
CA SER A 58 4.58 -13.72 12.82
C SER A 58 4.36 -14.11 14.28
N LYS A 59 3.78 -15.29 14.52
CA LYS A 59 3.57 -15.83 15.87
C LYS A 59 4.89 -16.27 16.52
N GLU A 60 5.73 -17.01 15.80
CA GLU A 60 7.03 -17.49 16.31
C GLU A 60 7.96 -16.35 16.72
N LEU A 61 7.97 -15.26 15.95
CA LEU A 61 8.85 -14.12 16.19
C LEU A 61 8.27 -13.08 17.16
N ASP A 62 6.99 -13.21 17.56
CA ASP A 62 6.25 -12.17 18.29
C ASP A 62 6.40 -10.80 17.57
N LEU A 63 6.18 -10.81 16.26
CA LEU A 63 6.23 -9.63 15.39
C LEU A 63 4.90 -9.50 14.64
N PRO A 64 4.22 -8.34 14.69
CA PRO A 64 3.06 -8.11 13.85
C PRO A 64 3.47 -8.13 12.38
N LEU A 65 2.58 -8.66 11.56
CA LEU A 65 2.73 -8.68 10.11
C LEU A 65 1.35 -8.51 9.47
N THR A 66 1.20 -7.48 8.64
CA THR A 66 0.01 -7.27 7.81
C THR A 66 0.16 -8.08 6.52
N ILE A 67 -0.88 -8.78 6.08
CA ILE A 67 -0.98 -9.40 4.76
C ILE A 67 -1.86 -8.50 3.91
N LEU A 68 -1.25 -7.90 2.88
CA LEU A 68 -1.92 -7.08 1.87
C LEU A 68 -2.19 -7.94 0.64
N GLN A 69 -3.46 -8.20 0.35
CA GLN A 69 -3.88 -8.82 -0.91
C GLN A 69 -3.97 -7.74 -1.99
N ASP A 70 -3.19 -7.88 -3.06
CA ASP A 70 -3.20 -6.93 -4.17
C ASP A 70 -3.88 -7.53 -5.41
N LEU A 71 -5.04 -6.97 -5.76
CA LEU A 71 -5.88 -7.40 -6.87
C LEU A 71 -5.28 -6.95 -8.21
N GLN A 72 -5.47 -7.77 -9.24
CA GLN A 72 -4.94 -7.46 -10.57
C GLN A 72 -5.66 -6.28 -11.20
N GLY A 73 -6.99 -6.21 -11.04
CA GLY A 73 -7.81 -5.21 -11.70
C GLY A 73 -7.88 -5.40 -13.23
N PRO A 74 -8.58 -4.49 -13.94
CA PRO A 74 -8.85 -4.62 -15.36
C PRO A 74 -7.67 -4.15 -16.24
N LYS A 75 -6.50 -4.80 -16.15
CA LYS A 75 -5.34 -4.45 -17.00
C LYS A 75 -5.52 -5.01 -18.41
N ILE A 76 -5.54 -4.14 -19.43
CA ILE A 76 -5.53 -4.55 -20.84
C ILE A 76 -4.16 -5.11 -21.20
N ARG A 77 -4.14 -6.19 -21.98
CA ARG A 77 -2.96 -6.91 -22.40
C ARG A 77 -3.01 -7.29 -23.87
N VAL A 78 -1.82 -7.41 -24.44
CA VAL A 78 -1.58 -8.01 -25.73
C VAL A 78 -1.86 -9.51 -25.67
N GLY A 79 -2.49 -10.03 -26.71
CA GLY A 79 -2.71 -11.44 -26.93
C GLY A 79 -1.41 -12.25 -27.09
N LYS A 80 -1.57 -13.54 -27.42
CA LYS A 80 -0.44 -14.39 -27.78
C LYS A 80 0.06 -14.02 -29.18
N ILE A 81 1.30 -13.56 -29.25
CA ILE A 81 1.98 -13.21 -30.50
C ILE A 81 2.66 -14.47 -31.06
N PRO A 82 2.48 -14.79 -32.37
CA PRO A 82 3.22 -15.87 -33.01
C PRO A 82 4.74 -15.67 -32.89
N ASN A 83 5.51 -16.73 -32.67
CA ASN A 83 6.96 -16.68 -32.45
C ASN A 83 7.40 -15.80 -31.24
N ASP A 84 6.52 -15.67 -30.24
CA ASP A 84 6.70 -15.00 -28.95
C ASP A 84 6.95 -13.48 -28.98
N SER A 85 7.21 -12.88 -30.15
CA SER A 85 7.43 -11.44 -30.29
C SER A 85 7.20 -10.91 -31.70
N ILE A 86 6.92 -9.61 -31.78
CA ILE A 86 6.86 -8.83 -33.02
C ILE A 86 7.76 -7.59 -32.88
N THR A 87 8.44 -7.22 -33.96
CA THR A 87 9.27 -6.00 -33.97
C THR A 87 8.45 -4.84 -34.51
N LEU A 88 8.26 -3.81 -33.68
CA LEU A 88 7.63 -2.55 -34.05
C LEU A 88 8.71 -1.62 -34.57
N THR A 89 8.65 -1.27 -35.86
CA THR A 89 9.62 -0.34 -36.47
C THR A 89 9.05 1.07 -36.45
N GLU A 90 9.81 2.04 -35.95
CA GLU A 90 9.40 3.44 -35.92
C GLU A 90 8.95 3.94 -37.30
N GLY A 91 7.82 4.65 -37.33
CA GLY A 91 7.19 5.16 -38.55
C GLY A 91 6.38 4.14 -39.34
N ALA A 92 6.48 2.84 -39.05
CA ALA A 92 5.64 1.82 -39.66
C ALA A 92 4.21 1.84 -39.10
N CYS A 93 3.28 1.19 -39.81
CA CYS A 93 1.90 1.02 -39.37
C CYS A 93 1.68 -0.36 -38.77
N ILE A 94 0.87 -0.42 -37.71
CA ILE A 94 0.39 -1.65 -37.09
C ILE A 94 -1.09 -1.49 -36.74
N THR A 95 -1.88 -2.54 -36.95
CA THR A 95 -3.30 -2.55 -36.58
C THR A 95 -3.50 -3.21 -35.23
N ILE A 96 -4.33 -2.60 -34.37
CA ILE A 96 -4.76 -3.19 -33.10
C ILE A 96 -6.22 -3.62 -33.26
N VAL A 97 -6.52 -4.86 -32.87
CA VAL A 97 -7.87 -5.43 -32.91
C VAL A 97 -8.25 -6.09 -31.59
N PRO A 98 -9.55 -6.24 -31.29
CA PRO A 98 -10.00 -7.15 -30.24
C PRO A 98 -9.47 -8.58 -30.44
N LEU A 99 -9.17 -9.28 -29.34
CA LEU A 99 -8.71 -10.67 -29.38
C LEU A 99 -9.61 -11.62 -30.17
N GLU A 100 -10.92 -11.39 -30.16
CA GLU A 100 -11.90 -12.22 -30.88
C GLU A 100 -11.78 -12.09 -32.40
N GLU A 101 -11.22 -10.99 -32.88
CA GLU A 101 -11.00 -10.68 -34.29
C GLU A 101 -9.57 -10.92 -34.76
N TRP A 102 -8.72 -11.31 -33.81
CA TRP A 102 -7.32 -11.61 -34.05
C TRP A 102 -7.18 -12.94 -34.80
N GLN A 103 -6.84 -12.87 -36.09
CA GLN A 103 -6.62 -14.05 -36.95
C GLN A 103 -5.15 -14.22 -37.33
N HIS A 104 -4.23 -13.67 -36.52
CA HIS A 104 -2.80 -13.67 -36.79
C HIS A 104 -2.42 -13.04 -38.14
N GLN A 105 -3.15 -12.00 -38.54
CA GLN A 105 -2.86 -11.23 -39.74
C GLN A 105 -1.51 -10.52 -39.61
N GLU A 106 -0.83 -10.28 -40.73
CA GLU A 106 0.41 -9.51 -40.74
C GLU A 106 0.21 -8.09 -40.20
N ASN A 107 1.24 -7.54 -39.56
CA ASN A 107 1.25 -6.16 -39.02
C ASN A 107 0.03 -5.81 -38.18
N THR A 108 -0.48 -6.78 -37.43
CA THR A 108 -1.64 -6.59 -36.58
C THR A 108 -1.35 -7.23 -35.21
N VAL A 109 -2.00 -6.76 -34.15
CA VAL A 109 -1.89 -7.31 -32.79
C VAL A 109 -3.27 -7.32 -32.14
N GLY A 110 -3.63 -8.46 -31.54
CA GLY A 110 -4.84 -8.59 -30.73
C GLY A 110 -4.65 -8.09 -29.30
N ILE A 111 -5.64 -7.40 -28.75
CA ILE A 111 -5.70 -6.99 -27.33
C ILE A 111 -6.98 -7.50 -26.65
N ASP A 112 -6.94 -7.75 -25.36
CA ASP A 112 -8.09 -8.21 -24.56
C ASP A 112 -9.08 -7.07 -24.20
N TYR A 113 -9.33 -6.17 -25.16
CA TYR A 113 -10.28 -5.07 -25.04
C TYR A 113 -11.13 -4.93 -26.30
N ALA A 114 -12.43 -5.16 -26.16
CA ALA A 114 -13.36 -5.24 -27.28
C ALA A 114 -13.76 -3.88 -27.87
N TYR A 115 -13.72 -2.81 -27.08
CA TYR A 115 -14.33 -1.53 -27.45
C TYR A 115 -13.34 -0.51 -28.05
N ILE A 116 -12.14 -0.95 -28.46
CA ILE A 116 -11.08 -0.01 -28.87
C ILE A 116 -11.49 0.86 -30.07
N ALA A 117 -12.12 0.28 -31.09
CA ALA A 117 -12.58 1.03 -32.25
C ALA A 117 -13.76 1.96 -31.96
N GLU A 118 -14.52 1.72 -30.89
CA GLU A 118 -15.63 2.61 -30.50
C GLU A 118 -15.16 3.85 -29.72
N GLU A 119 -13.99 3.77 -29.09
CA GLU A 119 -13.52 4.77 -28.13
C GLU A 119 -12.29 5.54 -28.60
N ALA A 120 -11.44 4.90 -29.40
CA ALA A 120 -10.29 5.57 -29.99
C ALA A 120 -10.71 6.47 -31.14
N GLN A 121 -9.96 7.56 -31.30
CA GLN A 121 -10.05 8.49 -32.42
C GLN A 121 -8.64 8.74 -32.99
N PRO A 122 -8.50 9.22 -34.24
CA PRO A 122 -7.22 9.68 -34.76
C PRO A 122 -6.51 10.61 -33.76
N GLY A 123 -5.23 10.35 -33.51
CA GLY A 123 -4.41 11.03 -32.49
C GLY A 123 -4.45 10.39 -31.09
N THR A 124 -5.24 9.35 -30.86
CA THR A 124 -5.24 8.63 -29.58
C THR A 124 -3.89 7.96 -29.34
N GLN A 125 -3.30 8.20 -28.17
CA GLN A 125 -2.04 7.58 -27.76
C GLN A 125 -2.29 6.16 -27.26
N VAL A 126 -1.43 5.23 -27.69
CA VAL A 126 -1.41 3.84 -27.21
C VAL A 126 -0.01 3.52 -26.71
N LEU A 127 0.09 3.17 -25.44
CA LEU A 127 1.34 2.78 -24.81
C LEU A 127 1.35 1.27 -24.61
N LEU A 128 2.48 0.64 -24.94
CA LEU A 128 2.68 -0.80 -24.83
C LEU A 128 3.91 -1.10 -23.98
N ASP A 129 3.89 -2.25 -23.31
CA ASP A 129 4.98 -2.74 -22.46
C ASP A 129 5.41 -1.70 -21.40
N ASP A 130 4.44 -1.25 -20.61
CA ASP A 130 4.61 -0.26 -19.55
C ASP A 130 5.25 1.05 -20.06
N GLY A 131 4.82 1.50 -21.25
CA GLY A 131 5.23 2.78 -21.85
C GLY A 131 6.56 2.75 -22.62
N LEU A 132 7.20 1.58 -22.76
CA LEU A 132 8.45 1.46 -23.53
C LEU A 132 8.26 1.54 -25.04
N LEU A 133 7.05 1.28 -25.53
CA LEU A 133 6.70 1.39 -26.93
C LEU A 133 5.47 2.29 -27.05
N GLU A 134 5.45 3.14 -28.06
CA GLU A 134 4.39 4.13 -28.27
C GLU A 134 3.83 4.03 -29.68
N LEU A 135 2.51 4.03 -29.77
CA LEU A 135 1.78 4.15 -31.02
C LEU A 135 0.82 5.34 -30.96
N THR A 136 0.48 5.88 -32.12
CA THR A 136 -0.59 6.87 -32.28
C THR A 136 -1.60 6.36 -33.29
N VAL A 137 -2.88 6.34 -32.92
CA VAL A 137 -3.98 5.95 -33.81
C VAL A 137 -4.04 6.92 -34.99
N GLU A 138 -3.99 6.42 -36.22
CA GLU A 138 -4.16 7.21 -37.44
C GLU A 138 -5.60 7.12 -37.96
N THR A 139 -6.13 5.91 -38.03
CA THR A 139 -7.49 5.63 -38.55
C THR A 139 -8.17 4.53 -37.75
N VAL A 140 -9.49 4.61 -37.70
CA VAL A 140 -10.36 3.57 -37.15
C VAL A 140 -11.11 2.94 -38.33
N ASP A 141 -11.01 1.61 -38.49
CA ASP A 141 -11.69 0.88 -39.55
C ASP A 141 -12.28 -0.43 -39.01
N GLY A 142 -13.57 -0.65 -39.28
CA GLY A 142 -14.34 -1.74 -38.70
C GLY A 142 -14.21 -1.76 -37.17
N HIS A 143 -13.65 -2.85 -36.64
CA HIS A 143 -13.40 -3.03 -35.21
C HIS A 143 -11.93 -2.87 -34.82
N GLY A 144 -11.08 -2.49 -35.77
CA GLY A 144 -9.65 -2.28 -35.56
C GLY A 144 -9.27 -0.80 -35.58
N VAL A 145 -8.10 -0.50 -35.03
CA VAL A 145 -7.45 0.81 -35.13
C VAL A 145 -6.08 0.64 -35.76
N THR A 146 -5.83 1.35 -36.86
CA THR A 146 -4.51 1.40 -37.49
C THR A 146 -3.71 2.51 -36.80
N CYS A 147 -2.55 2.14 -36.29
CA CYS A 147 -1.67 3.01 -35.54
C CYS A 147 -0.33 3.16 -36.26
N LYS A 148 0.26 4.33 -36.14
CA LYS A 148 1.66 4.57 -36.48
C LYS A 148 2.54 4.32 -35.26
N VAL A 149 3.65 3.63 -35.46
CA VAL A 149 4.68 3.43 -34.42
C VAL A 149 5.44 4.73 -34.22
N VAL A 150 5.35 5.30 -33.01
CA VAL A 150 6.10 6.49 -32.58
C VAL A 150 7.40 6.07 -31.92
N GLU A 151 7.36 5.10 -31.01
CA GLU A 151 8.54 4.51 -30.39
C GLU A 151 8.50 2.99 -30.60
N GLY A 152 9.51 2.48 -31.32
CA GLY A 152 9.61 1.09 -31.76
C GLY A 152 10.40 0.21 -30.81
N GLY A 153 10.37 -1.10 -31.06
CA GLY A 153 11.06 -2.09 -30.24
C GLY A 153 10.43 -3.48 -30.34
N ILE A 154 10.77 -4.36 -29.40
CA ILE A 154 10.28 -5.75 -29.40
C ILE A 154 9.05 -5.84 -28.48
N LEU A 155 7.88 -6.02 -29.08
CA LEU A 155 6.66 -6.32 -28.34
C LEU A 155 6.53 -7.84 -28.15
N LYS A 156 6.27 -8.27 -26.91
CA LYS A 156 6.05 -9.68 -26.55
C LYS A 156 4.60 -9.95 -26.19
N SER A 157 4.23 -11.22 -26.13
CA SER A 157 2.90 -11.65 -25.65
C SER A 157 2.60 -11.14 -24.24
N HIS A 158 1.32 -10.89 -23.94
CA HIS A 158 0.80 -10.57 -22.60
C HIS A 158 1.30 -9.26 -21.96
N LYS A 159 2.01 -8.42 -22.72
CA LYS A 159 2.44 -7.09 -22.30
C LYS A 159 1.24 -6.17 -22.10
N GLY A 160 1.35 -5.24 -21.15
CA GLY A 160 0.30 -4.27 -20.84
C GLY A 160 0.05 -3.31 -22.01
N VAL A 161 -1.20 -2.89 -22.14
CA VAL A 161 -1.62 -1.83 -23.08
C VAL A 161 -2.32 -0.75 -22.27
N ASN A 162 -1.92 0.50 -22.48
CA ASN A 162 -2.46 1.65 -21.78
C ASN A 162 -2.98 2.67 -22.79
N PHE A 163 -4.13 3.26 -22.49
CA PHE A 163 -4.77 4.31 -23.29
C PHE A 163 -5.01 5.54 -22.40
N PRO A 164 -3.98 6.38 -22.17
CA PRO A 164 -4.03 7.44 -21.16
C PRO A 164 -5.18 8.43 -21.35
N SER A 165 -5.55 8.71 -22.60
CA SER A 165 -6.58 9.68 -22.96
C SER A 165 -8.00 9.10 -23.03
N LEU A 166 -8.17 7.79 -22.89
CA LEU A 166 -9.48 7.13 -23.03
C LEU A 166 -10.14 6.86 -21.68
N ASN A 167 -11.46 7.00 -21.65
CA ASN A 167 -12.28 6.55 -20.53
C ASN A 167 -12.88 5.18 -20.84
N LEU A 168 -12.09 4.14 -20.55
CA LEU A 168 -12.38 2.76 -20.97
C LEU A 168 -13.58 2.17 -20.22
N ARG A 169 -14.45 1.44 -20.94
CA ARG A 169 -15.58 0.63 -20.42
C ARG A 169 -15.12 -0.64 -19.71
N LEU A 170 -14.25 -0.47 -18.72
CA LEU A 170 -13.77 -1.55 -17.87
C LEU A 170 -14.50 -1.54 -16.52
N PRO A 171 -14.90 -2.70 -15.97
CA PRO A 171 -15.43 -2.78 -14.62
C PRO A 171 -14.32 -2.45 -13.61
N SER A 172 -14.69 -1.97 -12.41
CA SER A 172 -13.72 -1.74 -11.33
C SER A 172 -13.09 -3.04 -10.80
N MET A 173 -13.81 -4.16 -10.91
CA MET A 173 -13.34 -5.51 -10.55
C MET A 173 -13.71 -6.50 -11.64
N THR A 174 -12.76 -7.34 -12.02
CA THR A 174 -12.98 -8.46 -12.94
C THR A 174 -13.63 -9.65 -12.22
N GLU A 175 -14.11 -10.64 -12.98
CA GLU A 175 -14.57 -11.91 -12.39
C GLU A 175 -13.45 -12.68 -11.68
N LYS A 176 -12.20 -12.49 -12.13
CA LYS A 176 -11.02 -13.01 -11.42
C LYS A 176 -10.87 -12.32 -10.07
N ASP A 177 -10.89 -10.98 -10.04
CA ASP A 177 -10.73 -10.22 -8.79
C ASP A 177 -11.80 -10.61 -7.75
N LYS A 178 -13.05 -10.82 -8.18
CA LYS A 178 -14.13 -11.30 -7.28
C LYS A 178 -13.78 -12.64 -6.62
N LYS A 179 -13.23 -13.59 -7.38
CA LYS A 179 -12.77 -14.90 -6.85
C LYS A 179 -11.55 -14.73 -5.95
N ASP A 180 -10.62 -13.84 -6.32
CA ASP A 180 -9.44 -13.55 -5.52
C ASP A 180 -9.87 -12.98 -4.16
N ILE A 181 -10.84 -12.06 -4.13
CA ILE A 181 -11.39 -11.48 -2.88
C ILE A 181 -12.00 -12.57 -2.00
N GLU A 182 -12.77 -13.51 -2.57
CA GLU A 182 -13.33 -14.63 -1.81
C GLU A 182 -12.24 -15.53 -1.20
N PHE A 183 -11.17 -15.78 -1.95
CA PHE A 183 -9.98 -16.43 -1.42
C PHE A 183 -9.39 -15.63 -0.24
N GLY A 184 -9.23 -14.32 -0.38
CA GLY A 184 -8.69 -13.44 0.66
C GLY A 184 -9.51 -13.47 1.95
N ILE A 185 -10.84 -13.38 1.83
CA ILE A 185 -11.77 -13.49 2.97
C ILE A 185 -11.58 -14.81 3.70
N SER A 186 -11.56 -15.93 2.96
CA SER A 186 -11.44 -17.27 3.57
C SER A 186 -10.08 -17.53 4.23
N HIS A 187 -9.03 -16.79 3.85
CA HIS A 187 -7.68 -16.94 4.40
C HIS A 187 -7.30 -15.86 5.42
N GLY A 188 -8.22 -14.93 5.73
CA GLY A 188 -8.00 -13.89 6.73
C GLY A 188 -6.89 -12.91 6.36
N VAL A 189 -6.91 -12.39 5.12
CA VAL A 189 -6.04 -11.28 4.72
C VAL A 189 -6.44 -10.00 5.48
N ASP A 190 -5.47 -9.12 5.71
CA ASP A 190 -5.68 -7.97 6.60
C ASP A 190 -6.18 -6.73 5.87
N ILE A 191 -5.77 -6.55 4.60
CA ILE A 191 -6.11 -5.41 3.74
C ILE A 191 -6.21 -5.91 2.30
N ILE A 192 -7.16 -5.37 1.53
CA ILE A 192 -7.29 -5.62 0.09
C ILE A 192 -7.02 -4.33 -0.68
N SER A 193 -6.06 -4.34 -1.63
CA SER A 193 -5.84 -3.23 -2.56
C SER A 193 -6.54 -3.44 -3.89
N LEU A 194 -7.21 -2.38 -4.35
CA LEU A 194 -7.85 -2.32 -5.66
C LEU A 194 -6.95 -1.56 -6.65
N SER A 195 -6.65 -2.21 -7.77
CA SER A 195 -5.92 -1.63 -8.90
C SER A 195 -6.86 -0.82 -9.81
N PHE A 196 -6.28 0.15 -10.51
CA PHE A 196 -6.88 0.98 -11.55
C PHE A 196 -8.13 1.74 -11.10
N VAL A 197 -8.12 2.17 -9.83
CA VAL A 197 -9.19 3.02 -9.27
C VAL A 197 -9.25 4.31 -10.06
N ARG A 198 -10.45 4.73 -10.45
CA ARG A 198 -10.71 5.97 -11.19
C ARG A 198 -11.58 6.93 -10.40
N GLN A 199 -12.49 6.41 -9.58
CA GLN A 199 -13.48 7.19 -8.85
C GLN A 199 -13.89 6.52 -7.53
N ALA A 200 -14.64 7.25 -6.68
CA ALA A 200 -15.04 6.77 -5.36
C ALA A 200 -15.95 5.53 -5.41
N GLU A 201 -16.79 5.45 -6.45
CA GLU A 201 -17.74 4.36 -6.69
C GLU A 201 -17.03 3.01 -6.90
N ASP A 202 -15.80 3.02 -7.41
CA ASP A 202 -14.99 1.80 -7.56
C ASP A 202 -14.73 1.16 -6.18
N ILE A 203 -14.38 1.99 -5.20
CA ILE A 203 -14.11 1.57 -3.82
C ILE A 203 -15.40 1.17 -3.11
N GLN A 204 -16.49 1.92 -3.31
CA GLN A 204 -17.80 1.58 -2.76
C GLN A 204 -18.29 0.23 -3.30
N THR A 205 -18.02 -0.08 -4.58
CA THR A 205 -18.36 -1.38 -5.19
C THR A 205 -17.64 -2.53 -4.50
N LEU A 206 -16.33 -2.40 -4.24
CA LEU A 206 -15.57 -3.41 -3.49
C LEU A 206 -16.09 -3.55 -2.05
N LYS A 207 -16.31 -2.44 -1.34
CA LYS A 207 -16.87 -2.47 0.02
C LYS A 207 -18.24 -3.15 0.08
N ALA A 208 -19.13 -2.87 -0.87
CA ALA A 208 -20.45 -3.51 -0.96
C ALA A 208 -20.31 -5.02 -1.20
N PHE A 209 -19.36 -5.43 -2.04
CA PHE A 209 -19.06 -6.84 -2.29
C PHE A 209 -18.55 -7.59 -1.05
N LEU A 210 -17.71 -6.94 -0.24
CA LEU A 210 -17.22 -7.44 1.05
C LEU A 210 -18.35 -7.50 2.09
N ALA A 211 -19.17 -6.45 2.20
CA ALA A 211 -20.30 -6.38 3.11
C ALA A 211 -21.34 -7.46 2.83
N ALA A 212 -21.62 -7.77 1.55
CA ALA A 212 -22.50 -8.87 1.16
C ALA A 212 -22.00 -10.26 1.61
N ARG A 213 -20.71 -10.36 1.97
CA ARG A 213 -20.06 -11.57 2.50
C ARG A 213 -19.77 -11.48 4.01
N ASN A 214 -20.32 -10.47 4.69
CA ASN A 214 -20.04 -10.17 6.11
C ASN A 214 -18.55 -10.00 6.42
N ALA A 215 -17.78 -9.48 5.45
CA ALA A 215 -16.35 -9.23 5.61
C ALA A 215 -16.10 -7.73 5.84
N GLU A 216 -15.48 -7.38 6.97
CA GLU A 216 -15.07 -6.01 7.30
C GLU A 216 -13.55 -5.83 7.10
N ILE A 217 -13.08 -6.09 5.88
CA ILE A 217 -11.67 -5.97 5.51
C ILE A 217 -11.40 -4.55 4.98
N PRO A 218 -10.40 -3.83 5.51
CA PRO A 218 -10.00 -2.53 4.99
C PRO A 218 -9.64 -2.55 3.51
N VAL A 219 -10.04 -1.50 2.80
CA VAL A 219 -9.78 -1.32 1.36
C VAL A 219 -8.72 -0.24 1.14
N LEU A 220 -7.74 -0.55 0.29
CA LEU A 220 -6.72 0.34 -0.19
C LEU A 220 -6.96 0.68 -1.67
N ALA A 221 -6.90 1.95 -2.06
CA ALA A 221 -6.90 2.33 -3.48
C ALA A 221 -5.48 2.54 -4.02
N LYS A 222 -5.19 1.95 -5.17
CA LYS A 222 -3.99 2.29 -5.95
C LYS A 222 -4.29 3.47 -6.88
N ILE A 223 -3.53 4.55 -6.69
CA ILE A 223 -3.61 5.75 -7.51
C ILE A 223 -2.64 5.61 -8.67
N GLU A 224 -3.17 5.13 -9.80
CA GLU A 224 -2.40 4.85 -11.02
C GLU A 224 -3.06 5.38 -12.30
N LYS A 225 -4.22 6.03 -12.18
CA LYS A 225 -4.97 6.57 -13.31
C LYS A 225 -5.10 8.10 -13.23
N PRO A 226 -5.10 8.83 -14.37
CA PRO A 226 -5.34 10.27 -14.38
C PRO A 226 -6.67 10.65 -13.73
N GLN A 227 -7.72 9.87 -13.97
CA GLN A 227 -9.05 10.07 -13.38
C GLN A 227 -8.99 10.00 -11.84
N ALA A 228 -8.15 9.12 -11.28
CA ALA A 228 -7.95 9.02 -9.84
C ALA A 228 -7.37 10.31 -9.24
N ILE A 229 -6.54 11.03 -10.00
CA ILE A 229 -5.96 12.32 -9.58
C ILE A 229 -7.00 13.44 -9.64
N GLU A 230 -7.92 13.37 -10.60
CA GLU A 230 -9.06 14.31 -10.73
C GLU A 230 -10.07 14.12 -9.59
N HIS A 231 -10.34 12.87 -9.22
CA HIS A 231 -11.29 12.49 -8.17
C HIS A 231 -10.62 12.16 -6.82
N LEU A 232 -9.38 12.59 -6.62
CA LEU A 232 -8.53 12.13 -5.52
C LEU A 232 -9.17 12.27 -4.15
N GLU A 233 -9.77 13.43 -3.85
CA GLU A 233 -10.39 13.68 -2.54
C GLU A 233 -11.53 12.71 -2.24
N ALA A 234 -12.43 12.51 -3.19
CA ALA A 234 -13.57 11.59 -3.03
C ALA A 234 -13.09 10.14 -2.86
N ILE A 235 -12.04 9.73 -3.56
CA ILE A 235 -11.43 8.40 -3.40
C ILE A 235 -10.81 8.26 -2.00
N VAL A 236 -10.04 9.25 -1.54
CA VAL A 236 -9.39 9.20 -0.22
C VAL A 236 -10.42 9.13 0.90
N ASP A 237 -11.55 9.82 0.77
CA ASP A 237 -12.64 9.79 1.75
C ASP A 237 -13.32 8.41 1.87
N GLU A 238 -13.27 7.61 0.81
CA GLU A 238 -13.77 6.24 0.82
C GLU A 238 -12.71 5.21 1.23
N CYS A 239 -11.42 5.54 1.28
CA CYS A 239 -10.37 4.54 1.48
C CYS A 239 -9.96 4.37 2.95
N ASN A 240 -9.43 3.19 3.27
CA ASN A 240 -8.75 2.96 4.54
C ASN A 240 -7.24 3.15 4.45
N ALA A 241 -6.68 3.10 3.24
CA ALA A 241 -5.31 3.42 2.91
C ALA A 241 -5.19 3.76 1.42
N ILE A 242 -4.10 4.39 1.02
CA ILE A 242 -3.80 4.77 -0.36
C ILE A 242 -2.44 4.22 -0.77
N MET A 243 -2.26 3.86 -2.03
CA MET A 243 -0.96 3.55 -2.60
C MET A 243 -0.69 4.46 -3.80
N VAL A 244 0.42 5.20 -3.75
CA VAL A 244 0.98 5.92 -4.89
C VAL A 244 1.72 4.91 -5.77
N ALA A 245 1.05 4.41 -6.80
CA ALA A 245 1.58 3.38 -7.70
C ALA A 245 2.33 4.04 -8.88
N ARG A 246 3.59 4.43 -8.62
CA ARG A 246 4.37 5.32 -9.50
C ARG A 246 4.69 4.74 -10.87
N GLY A 247 4.87 3.41 -10.97
CA GLY A 247 5.10 2.70 -12.22
C GLY A 247 3.95 2.93 -13.19
N ASP A 248 2.77 2.40 -12.90
CA ASP A 248 1.59 2.58 -13.75
C ASP A 248 1.19 4.06 -13.89
N LEU A 249 1.28 4.87 -12.82
CA LEU A 249 0.98 6.31 -12.89
C LEU A 249 1.93 7.06 -13.83
N GLY A 250 3.21 6.68 -13.89
CA GLY A 250 4.23 7.28 -14.75
C GLY A 250 4.17 6.83 -16.20
N VAL A 251 3.41 5.77 -16.49
CA VAL A 251 3.00 5.35 -17.84
C VAL A 251 1.75 6.10 -18.26
N GLU A 252 0.75 6.18 -17.39
CA GLU A 252 -0.55 6.79 -17.69
C GLU A 252 -0.51 8.33 -17.64
N MET A 253 0.54 8.91 -17.07
CA MET A 253 0.78 10.35 -17.03
C MET A 253 2.24 10.65 -17.38
N ARG A 254 2.51 11.89 -17.78
CA ARG A 254 3.88 12.37 -17.98
C ARG A 254 4.74 12.10 -16.75
N THR A 255 5.83 11.35 -16.90
CA THR A 255 6.68 10.87 -15.80
C THR A 255 7.22 12.02 -14.95
N GLU A 256 7.53 13.18 -15.54
CA GLU A 256 8.01 14.36 -14.81
C GLU A 256 6.96 15.01 -13.89
N LYS A 257 5.66 14.66 -14.05
CA LYS A 257 4.61 15.10 -13.13
C LYS A 257 4.49 14.22 -11.88
N VAL A 258 4.92 12.96 -11.96
CA VAL A 258 4.75 11.96 -10.88
C VAL A 258 5.29 12.45 -9.54
N PRO A 259 6.49 13.09 -9.44
CA PRO A 259 7.00 13.57 -8.16
C PRO A 259 6.08 14.57 -7.45
N LEU A 260 5.46 15.49 -8.19
CA LEU A 260 4.52 16.46 -7.61
C LEU A 260 3.18 15.80 -7.24
N LEU A 261 2.73 14.82 -8.03
CA LEU A 261 1.52 14.06 -7.74
C LEU A 261 1.68 13.21 -6.47
N GLN A 262 2.83 12.54 -6.29
CA GLN A 262 3.17 11.82 -5.06
C GLN A 262 3.01 12.75 -3.84
N LYS A 263 3.66 13.93 -3.85
CA LYS A 263 3.57 14.91 -2.76
C LYS A 263 2.13 15.34 -2.48
N ARG A 264 1.34 15.58 -3.54
CA ARG A 264 -0.07 15.95 -3.41
C ARG A 264 -0.90 14.83 -2.76
N ILE A 265 -0.70 13.58 -3.18
CA ILE A 265 -1.42 12.42 -2.64
C ILE A 265 -1.05 12.20 -1.17
N ILE A 266 0.25 12.18 -0.84
CA ILE A 266 0.73 11.97 0.52
C ILE A 266 0.22 13.08 1.45
N ARG A 267 0.28 14.35 1.02
CA ARG A 267 -0.25 15.47 1.81
C ARG A 267 -1.73 15.29 2.14
N MET A 268 -2.56 14.97 1.15
CA MET A 268 -4.00 14.79 1.36
C MET A 268 -4.30 13.61 2.29
N CYS A 269 -3.51 12.54 2.20
CA CYS A 269 -3.60 11.40 3.09
C CYS A 269 -3.26 11.81 4.54
N ASN A 270 -2.19 12.59 4.74
CA ASN A 270 -1.78 13.10 6.05
C ASN A 270 -2.82 14.06 6.64
N GLU A 271 -3.35 14.99 5.86
CA GLU A 271 -4.45 15.90 6.26
C GLU A 271 -5.70 15.14 6.72
N LYS A 272 -5.98 13.98 6.11
CA LYS A 272 -7.17 13.16 6.40
C LYS A 272 -6.90 12.02 7.39
N GLY A 273 -5.66 11.83 7.86
CA GLY A 273 -5.25 10.72 8.72
C GLY A 273 -5.40 9.34 8.07
N ILE A 274 -5.27 9.25 6.74
CA ILE A 274 -5.35 8.01 5.97
C ILE A 274 -3.94 7.52 5.67
N PRO A 275 -3.56 6.28 6.03
CA PRO A 275 -2.24 5.74 5.72
C PRO A 275 -1.94 5.71 4.22
N VAL A 276 -0.71 6.06 3.84
CA VAL A 276 -0.28 6.07 2.43
C VAL A 276 1.01 5.28 2.20
N ILE A 277 1.03 4.50 1.12
CA ILE A 277 2.17 3.70 0.67
C ILE A 277 2.77 4.36 -0.58
N THR A 278 4.07 4.62 -0.58
CA THR A 278 4.80 4.99 -1.80
C THR A 278 5.39 3.73 -2.42
N ALA A 279 4.99 3.41 -3.66
CA ALA A 279 5.25 2.13 -4.29
C ALA A 279 6.00 2.23 -5.62
N THR A 280 6.62 1.11 -5.99
CA THR A 280 7.37 0.83 -7.24
C THR A 280 8.64 1.65 -7.44
N GLN A 281 9.68 1.06 -8.01
CA GLN A 281 10.96 1.73 -8.33
C GLN A 281 11.62 2.47 -7.16
N MET A 282 11.47 1.94 -5.93
CA MET A 282 12.10 2.55 -4.75
C MET A 282 13.59 2.21 -4.71
N LEU A 283 13.94 0.95 -4.97
CA LEU A 283 15.32 0.45 -4.98
C LEU A 283 15.53 -0.53 -6.16
N ASP A 284 14.99 -0.23 -7.34
CA ASP A 284 14.90 -1.14 -8.50
C ASP A 284 16.23 -1.84 -8.84
N SER A 285 17.34 -1.09 -8.81
CA SER A 285 18.68 -1.61 -9.08
C SER A 285 19.07 -2.75 -8.12
N MET A 286 18.47 -2.83 -6.94
CA MET A 286 18.71 -3.89 -5.96
C MET A 286 18.07 -5.23 -6.31
N ILE A 287 17.29 -5.31 -7.40
CA ILE A 287 16.93 -6.60 -8.01
C ILE A 287 18.20 -7.37 -8.39
N ARG A 288 19.23 -6.67 -8.87
CA ARG A 288 20.48 -7.25 -9.40
C ARG A 288 21.73 -6.83 -8.64
N ASN A 289 21.65 -5.83 -7.77
CA ASN A 289 22.79 -5.27 -7.08
C ASN A 289 22.62 -5.31 -5.56
N PRO A 290 23.68 -5.55 -4.78
CA PRO A 290 23.58 -5.57 -3.32
C PRO A 290 23.44 -4.18 -2.69
N ARG A 291 23.53 -3.10 -3.48
CA ARG A 291 23.42 -1.70 -3.05
C ARG A 291 22.64 -0.90 -4.08
N PRO A 292 21.84 0.09 -3.64
CA PRO A 292 21.11 0.94 -4.55
C PRO A 292 22.02 2.02 -5.13
N THR A 293 21.51 2.70 -6.15
CA THR A 293 22.06 3.96 -6.63
C THR A 293 21.82 5.09 -5.63
N ARG A 294 22.55 6.19 -5.77
CA ARG A 294 22.32 7.40 -4.95
C ARG A 294 20.95 8.03 -5.24
N ALA A 295 20.47 7.92 -6.48
CA ALA A 295 19.18 8.45 -6.88
C ALA A 295 18.03 7.71 -6.17
N GLU A 296 18.09 6.38 -6.13
CA GLU A 296 17.12 5.54 -5.41
C GLU A 296 17.13 5.80 -3.90
N ALA A 297 18.32 5.88 -3.29
CA ALA A 297 18.41 6.22 -1.87
C ALA A 297 17.80 7.61 -1.58
N SER A 298 18.03 8.59 -2.46
CA SER A 298 17.43 9.91 -2.35
C SER A 298 15.91 9.89 -2.57
N ASP A 299 15.40 9.04 -3.46
CA ASP A 299 13.97 8.90 -3.75
C ASP A 299 13.22 8.32 -2.54
N VAL A 300 13.76 7.24 -1.94
CA VAL A 300 13.23 6.68 -0.68
C VAL A 300 13.23 7.74 0.42
N ALA A 301 14.34 8.46 0.59
CA ALA A 301 14.44 9.49 1.61
C ALA A 301 13.39 10.61 1.41
N ASN A 302 13.20 11.05 0.17
CA ASN A 302 12.20 12.07 -0.14
C ASN A 302 10.76 11.60 0.09
N ALA A 303 10.43 10.32 -0.19
CA ALA A 303 9.11 9.78 0.11
C ALA A 303 8.80 9.78 1.62
N ILE A 304 9.81 9.52 2.45
CA ILE A 304 9.70 9.58 3.92
C ILE A 304 9.58 11.03 4.40
N ILE A 305 10.38 11.96 3.85
CA ILE A 305 10.27 13.40 4.12
C ILE A 305 8.89 13.95 3.74
N ASP A 306 8.32 13.46 2.64
CA ASP A 306 6.96 13.82 2.22
C ASP A 306 5.89 13.35 3.23
N GLY A 307 6.23 12.42 4.11
CA GLY A 307 5.35 11.89 5.14
C GLY A 307 4.59 10.65 4.70
N THR A 308 5.18 9.77 3.90
CA THR A 308 4.59 8.46 3.60
C THR A 308 4.48 7.62 4.88
N ASP A 309 3.42 6.81 5.02
CA ASP A 309 3.33 5.85 6.13
C ASP A 309 4.24 4.65 5.88
N ALA A 310 4.29 4.21 4.63
CA ALA A 310 5.09 3.08 4.21
C ALA A 310 5.80 3.31 2.87
N VAL A 311 6.90 2.59 2.70
CA VAL A 311 7.62 2.45 1.43
C VAL A 311 7.56 0.98 0.99
N MET A 312 7.43 0.73 -0.31
CA MET A 312 7.18 -0.62 -0.84
C MET A 312 8.23 -1.12 -1.82
N LEU A 313 8.73 -2.34 -1.57
CA LEU A 313 9.51 -3.14 -2.50
C LEU A 313 8.58 -4.01 -3.38
N SER A 314 8.85 -3.98 -4.68
CA SER A 314 8.12 -4.74 -5.70
C SER A 314 8.97 -5.91 -6.21
N GLY A 315 9.70 -5.73 -7.31
CA GLY A 315 10.58 -6.76 -7.86
C GLY A 315 11.76 -7.07 -6.94
N GLU A 316 12.23 -6.06 -6.19
CA GLU A 316 13.39 -6.13 -5.31
C GLU A 316 13.29 -7.28 -4.29
N SER A 317 12.10 -7.47 -3.72
CA SER A 317 11.84 -8.54 -2.75
C SER A 317 11.19 -9.79 -3.36
N ALA A 318 10.43 -9.64 -4.45
CA ALA A 318 9.68 -10.75 -5.04
C ALA A 318 10.57 -11.68 -5.89
N ILE A 319 11.45 -11.10 -6.71
CA ILE A 319 12.27 -11.86 -7.68
C ILE A 319 13.77 -11.49 -7.64
N GLY A 320 14.14 -10.47 -6.87
CA GLY A 320 15.51 -9.97 -6.79
C GLY A 320 16.48 -10.93 -6.10
N GLU A 321 17.77 -10.74 -6.35
CA GLU A 321 18.86 -11.51 -5.77
C GLU A 321 19.13 -11.14 -4.30
N PHE A 322 18.67 -9.97 -3.85
CA PHE A 322 18.99 -9.39 -2.54
C PHE A 322 17.76 -8.96 -1.72
N PRO A 323 16.74 -9.83 -1.52
CA PRO A 323 15.46 -9.43 -0.92
C PRO A 323 15.59 -8.96 0.54
N VAL A 324 16.46 -9.59 1.33
CA VAL A 324 16.70 -9.21 2.74
C VAL A 324 17.44 -7.88 2.82
N GLN A 325 18.46 -7.69 1.97
CA GLN A 325 19.26 -6.47 1.93
C GLN A 325 18.43 -5.28 1.47
N ALA A 326 17.51 -5.48 0.52
CA ALA A 326 16.58 -4.42 0.08
C ALA A 326 15.69 -3.95 1.24
N VAL A 327 15.12 -4.88 2.03
CA VAL A 327 14.36 -4.52 3.25
C VAL A 327 15.24 -3.78 4.26
N SER A 328 16.45 -4.31 4.52
CA SER A 328 17.40 -3.69 5.43
C SER A 328 17.83 -2.29 4.98
N MET A 329 17.91 -2.04 3.67
CA MET A 329 18.27 -0.74 3.10
C MET A 329 17.18 0.28 3.35
N LEU A 330 15.91 -0.05 3.09
CA LEU A 330 14.78 0.83 3.44
C LEU A 330 14.75 1.16 4.94
N ALA A 331 14.97 0.15 5.78
CA ALA A 331 15.03 0.33 7.23
C ALA A 331 16.20 1.23 7.67
N SER A 332 17.36 1.11 7.02
CA SER A 332 18.52 1.96 7.31
C SER A 332 18.25 3.41 6.91
N ILE A 333 17.73 3.63 5.70
CA ILE A 333 17.39 4.98 5.23
C ILE A 333 16.40 5.62 6.20
N ALA A 334 15.30 4.94 6.54
CA ALA A 334 14.29 5.45 7.46
C ALA A 334 14.87 5.82 8.83
N ARG A 335 15.69 4.94 9.42
CA ARG A 335 16.33 5.19 10.72
C ARG A 335 17.23 6.43 10.71
N ASP A 336 17.96 6.65 9.63
CA ASP A 336 18.92 7.74 9.54
C ASP A 336 18.25 9.09 9.29
N ILE A 337 17.16 9.13 8.49
CA ILE A 337 16.54 10.41 8.12
C ILE A 337 15.44 10.87 9.07
N GLU A 338 14.67 9.97 9.66
CA GLU A 338 13.49 10.32 10.47
C GLU A 338 13.79 11.26 11.65
N PRO A 339 14.90 11.12 12.39
CA PRO A 339 15.21 12.02 13.50
C PRO A 339 15.35 13.50 13.09
N GLU A 340 15.67 13.78 11.84
CA GLU A 340 15.89 15.13 11.30
C GLU A 340 14.60 15.75 10.73
N ILE A 341 13.49 15.01 10.68
CA ILE A 341 12.24 15.44 10.05
C ILE A 341 11.32 16.10 11.07
N SER A 342 10.85 17.29 10.74
CA SER A 342 9.70 17.90 11.40
C SER A 342 8.48 17.79 10.49
N PHE A 343 7.54 16.92 10.84
CA PHE A 343 6.29 16.80 10.10
C PHE A 343 5.37 17.98 10.40
N THR A 344 4.68 18.46 9.37
CA THR A 344 3.59 19.43 9.52
C THR A 344 2.48 18.81 10.35
N ASN A 345 2.09 19.49 11.44
CA ASN A 345 0.82 19.15 12.09
C ASN A 345 -0.33 19.80 11.31
N TYR A 346 -1.26 18.99 10.84
CA TYR A 346 -2.43 19.49 10.12
C TYR A 346 -3.58 19.72 11.09
N PRO A 347 -4.45 20.73 10.85
CA PRO A 347 -5.61 20.93 11.69
C PRO A 347 -6.49 19.68 11.76
N PRO A 348 -7.17 19.44 12.89
CA PRO A 348 -8.02 18.28 13.07
C PRO A 348 -9.14 18.27 12.02
N ARG A 349 -9.33 17.10 11.39
CA ARG A 349 -10.35 16.89 10.35
C ARG A 349 -11.77 17.11 10.87
N ASN A 350 -12.05 16.66 12.08
CA ASN A 350 -13.38 16.73 12.69
C ASN A 350 -13.34 17.55 13.98
N GLN A 351 -14.43 18.27 14.24
CA GLN A 351 -14.63 19.04 15.47
C GLN A 351 -15.26 18.15 16.56
N ASP A 352 -14.56 17.08 16.95
CA ASP A 352 -15.00 16.15 17.99
C ASP A 352 -13.97 16.00 19.13
N LYS A 353 -14.41 15.36 20.22
CA LYS A 353 -13.59 15.17 21.42
C LYS A 353 -12.30 14.40 21.13
N ALA A 354 -12.36 13.38 20.28
CA ALA A 354 -11.22 12.53 20.00
C ALA A 354 -10.13 13.33 19.27
N ASN A 355 -10.50 14.09 18.24
CA ASN A 355 -9.59 14.93 17.48
C ASN A 355 -8.99 16.06 18.35
N ALA A 356 -9.79 16.68 19.22
CA ALA A 356 -9.28 17.68 20.15
C ALA A 356 -8.23 17.10 21.13
N LEU A 357 -8.43 15.86 21.60
CA LEU A 357 -7.44 15.17 22.44
C LEU A 357 -6.19 14.78 21.65
N ALA A 358 -6.32 14.42 20.37
CA ALA A 358 -5.17 14.12 19.51
C ALA A 358 -4.28 15.36 19.30
N GLU A 359 -4.88 16.52 19.01
CA GLU A 359 -4.16 17.79 18.90
C GLU A 359 -3.48 18.18 20.23
N ALA A 360 -4.18 17.99 21.36
CA ALA A 360 -3.60 18.22 22.68
C ALA A 360 -2.40 17.31 22.95
N LEU A 361 -2.49 16.04 22.51
CA LEU A 361 -1.39 15.08 22.60
C LEU A 361 -0.18 15.52 21.78
N ASN A 362 -0.37 16.06 20.56
CA ASN A 362 0.74 16.61 19.77
C ASN A 362 1.48 17.73 20.53
N SER A 363 0.71 18.59 21.22
CA SER A 363 1.28 19.66 22.04
C SER A 363 2.05 19.12 23.26
N ILE A 364 1.51 18.11 23.95
CA ILE A 364 2.17 17.48 25.10
C ILE A 364 3.46 16.77 24.67
N ASP A 365 3.41 16.01 23.56
CA ASP A 365 4.57 15.30 22.99
C ASP A 365 5.72 16.24 22.64
N LYS A 366 5.45 17.50 22.29
CA LYS A 366 6.49 18.51 22.03
C LYS A 366 7.11 19.11 23.29
N VAL A 367 6.40 19.08 24.41
CA VAL A 367 6.81 19.72 25.68
C VAL A 367 7.48 18.73 26.62
N LEU A 368 6.94 17.52 26.73
CA LEU A 368 7.44 16.49 27.63
C LEU A 368 8.45 15.57 26.94
N ASP A 369 9.36 15.01 27.73
CA ASP A 369 10.27 13.95 27.31
C ASP A 369 9.58 12.60 27.56
N LEU A 370 8.76 12.18 26.60
CA LEU A 370 7.99 10.93 26.69
C LEU A 370 8.81 9.78 26.10
N GLN A 371 8.70 8.60 26.69
CA GLN A 371 9.28 7.39 26.13
C GLN A 371 8.41 6.82 25.00
N CYS A 372 7.09 6.83 25.19
CA CYS A 372 6.12 6.44 24.16
C CYS A 372 4.73 7.02 24.45
N ILE A 373 3.86 6.92 23.45
CA ILE A 373 2.43 7.16 23.61
C ILE A 373 1.71 5.81 23.60
N VAL A 374 0.86 5.56 24.58
CA VAL A 374 0.05 4.34 24.67
C VAL A 374 -1.37 4.64 24.23
N ALA A 375 -1.86 3.93 23.22
CA ALA A 375 -3.23 4.06 22.72
C ALA A 375 -4.02 2.78 22.96
N PHE A 376 -5.02 2.83 23.84
CA PHE A 376 -6.00 1.75 23.96
C PHE A 376 -6.97 1.81 22.78
N THR A 377 -7.13 0.70 22.06
CA THR A 377 -7.93 0.68 20.84
C THR A 377 -8.51 -0.68 20.50
N GLU A 378 -9.77 -0.71 20.10
CA GLU A 378 -10.45 -1.94 19.69
C GLU A 378 -10.65 -2.05 18.18
N THR A 379 -10.85 -0.91 17.54
CA THR A 379 -11.05 -0.78 16.10
C THR A 379 -9.82 -0.21 15.39
N GLY A 380 -8.77 0.14 16.15
CA GLY A 380 -7.59 0.85 15.67
C GLY A 380 -7.78 2.36 15.48
N TYR A 381 -8.98 2.90 15.73
CA TYR A 381 -9.28 4.31 15.53
C TYR A 381 -8.38 5.24 16.34
N SER A 382 -8.27 5.04 17.66
CA SER A 382 -7.44 5.87 18.53
C SER A 382 -5.96 5.84 18.13
N ALA A 383 -5.43 4.65 17.81
CA ALA A 383 -4.03 4.52 17.39
C ALA A 383 -3.74 5.26 16.07
N LYS A 384 -4.66 5.18 15.09
CA LYS A 384 -4.54 5.93 13.84
C LYS A 384 -4.65 7.44 14.05
N LEU A 385 -5.53 7.85 14.96
CA LEU A 385 -5.69 9.26 15.29
C LEU A 385 -4.41 9.84 15.90
N VAL A 386 -3.79 9.13 16.86
CA VAL A 386 -2.48 9.52 17.39
C VAL A 386 -1.41 9.54 16.31
N ALA A 387 -1.35 8.51 15.45
CA ALA A 387 -0.34 8.42 14.41
C ALA A 387 -0.45 9.55 13.38
N ALA A 388 -1.66 10.03 13.09
CA ALA A 388 -1.92 11.13 12.17
C ALA A 388 -1.27 12.46 12.64
N GLU A 389 -1.14 12.65 13.96
CA GLU A 389 -0.45 13.80 14.57
C GLU A 389 1.09 13.71 14.42
N ARG A 390 1.63 12.63 13.86
CA ARG A 390 3.06 12.38 13.63
C ARG A 390 3.94 12.67 14.88
N PRO A 391 3.65 12.04 16.04
CA PRO A 391 4.41 12.29 17.27
C PRO A 391 5.88 11.89 17.13
N ARG A 392 6.75 12.52 17.94
CA ARG A 392 8.20 12.24 17.98
C ARG A 392 8.47 10.83 18.51
N VAL A 393 7.67 10.39 19.47
CA VAL A 393 7.80 9.11 20.17
C VAL A 393 6.96 8.02 19.50
N PRO A 394 7.29 6.73 19.65
CA PRO A 394 6.50 5.67 19.03
C PRO A 394 5.13 5.54 19.72
N VAL A 395 4.15 5.05 18.96
CA VAL A 395 2.79 4.78 19.48
C VAL A 395 2.66 3.29 19.76
N VAL A 396 2.48 2.90 21.02
CA VAL A 396 2.16 1.52 21.41
C VAL A 396 0.65 1.35 21.45
N ALA A 397 0.10 0.61 20.47
CA ALA A 397 -1.33 0.39 20.37
C ALA A 397 -1.74 -0.91 21.06
N LEU A 398 -2.46 -0.80 22.17
CA LEU A 398 -2.95 -1.94 22.94
C LEU A 398 -4.34 -2.32 22.45
N THR A 399 -4.48 -3.53 21.90
CA THR A 399 -5.74 -4.01 21.30
C THR A 399 -6.06 -5.45 21.71
N PRO A 400 -7.33 -5.77 22.01
CA PRO A 400 -7.76 -7.15 22.24
C PRO A 400 -8.01 -7.90 20.92
N SER A 401 -8.15 -7.17 19.80
CA SER A 401 -8.48 -7.73 18.49
C SER A 401 -7.22 -8.09 17.69
N LEU A 402 -7.15 -9.35 17.26
CA LEU A 402 -6.07 -9.87 16.42
C LEU A 402 -6.06 -9.24 15.04
N ASP A 403 -7.24 -8.99 14.46
CA ASP A 403 -7.36 -8.35 13.15
C ASP A 403 -6.82 -6.91 13.21
N VAL A 404 -7.17 -6.17 14.26
CA VAL A 404 -6.65 -4.81 14.47
C VAL A 404 -5.15 -4.82 14.74
N TYR A 405 -4.64 -5.81 15.49
CA TYR A 405 -3.21 -5.99 15.69
C TYR A 405 -2.46 -6.13 14.36
N HIS A 406 -2.96 -6.95 13.43
CA HIS A 406 -2.32 -7.09 12.12
C HIS A 406 -2.50 -5.84 11.24
N ARG A 407 -3.70 -5.24 11.20
CA ARG A 407 -4.00 -4.08 10.34
C ARG A 407 -3.21 -2.82 10.73
N LEU A 408 -3.00 -2.59 12.03
CA LEU A 408 -2.27 -1.41 12.52
C LEU A 408 -0.78 -1.42 12.16
N ASN A 409 -0.22 -2.54 11.72
CA ASN A 409 1.20 -2.61 11.37
C ASN A 409 1.56 -1.87 10.06
N LEU A 410 0.56 -1.42 9.29
CA LEU A 410 0.72 -0.48 8.17
C LEU A 410 0.79 0.99 8.61
N VAL A 411 0.29 1.34 9.80
CA VAL A 411 0.12 2.74 10.22
C VAL A 411 1.43 3.28 10.77
N TRP A 412 1.88 4.44 10.27
CA TRP A 412 3.17 5.04 10.64
C TRP A 412 3.37 5.15 12.15
N GLY A 413 4.57 4.79 12.63
CA GLY A 413 4.94 4.95 14.03
C GLY A 413 4.19 4.07 15.04
N VAL A 414 3.20 3.28 14.60
CA VAL A 414 2.41 2.41 15.47
C VAL A 414 3.08 1.05 15.66
N ARG A 415 3.18 0.60 16.91
CA ARG A 415 3.55 -0.75 17.31
C ARG A 415 2.35 -1.41 18.00
N PRO A 416 1.61 -2.30 17.32
CA PRO A 416 0.50 -2.98 17.95
C PRO A 416 0.98 -4.05 18.93
N VAL A 417 0.26 -4.20 20.04
CA VAL A 417 0.48 -5.24 21.06
C VAL A 417 -0.87 -5.82 21.43
N LEU A 418 -0.97 -7.15 21.38
CA LEU A 418 -2.17 -7.85 21.84
C LEU A 418 -2.29 -7.69 23.35
N PHE A 419 -3.42 -7.13 23.77
CA PHE A 419 -3.68 -6.76 25.15
C PHE A 419 -5.15 -7.00 25.48
N LYS A 420 -5.41 -7.95 26.39
CA LYS A 420 -6.77 -8.27 26.86
C LYS A 420 -7.00 -7.56 28.19
N TYR A 421 -8.14 -6.90 28.32
CA TYR A 421 -8.46 -6.07 29.48
C TYR A 421 -9.92 -6.23 29.95
N ASP A 422 -10.38 -7.48 29.97
CA ASP A 422 -11.77 -7.84 30.22
C ASP A 422 -12.15 -7.64 31.70
N GLY A 423 -13.11 -6.75 31.97
CA GLY A 423 -13.67 -6.55 33.31
C GLY A 423 -12.78 -5.79 34.29
N LEU A 424 -11.76 -5.08 33.80
CA LEU A 424 -10.81 -4.32 34.63
C LEU A 424 -11.35 -2.93 34.99
N THR A 425 -11.02 -2.46 36.19
CA THR A 425 -11.08 -1.04 36.54
C THR A 425 -9.98 -0.27 35.81
N LEU A 426 -10.07 1.06 35.76
CA LEU A 426 -9.02 1.90 35.16
C LEU A 426 -7.67 1.68 35.86
N GLU A 427 -7.65 1.56 37.19
CA GLU A 427 -6.42 1.30 37.95
C GLU A 427 -5.79 -0.04 37.58
N GLN A 428 -6.59 -1.11 37.51
CA GLN A 428 -6.12 -2.44 37.10
C GLN A 428 -5.63 -2.45 35.65
N LEU A 429 -6.31 -1.73 34.76
CA LEU A 429 -5.92 -1.55 33.37
C LEU A 429 -4.53 -0.91 33.26
N LEU A 430 -4.29 0.17 34.03
CA LEU A 430 -3.01 0.86 34.06
C LEU A 430 -1.88 -0.02 34.60
N GLN A 431 -2.11 -0.74 35.70
CA GLN A 431 -1.14 -1.69 36.25
C GLN A 431 -0.77 -2.81 35.26
N GLN A 432 -1.76 -3.37 34.57
CA GLN A 432 -1.49 -4.43 33.60
C GLN A 432 -0.80 -3.88 32.34
N MET A 433 -1.19 -2.69 31.88
CA MET A 433 -0.50 -1.98 30.78
C MET A 433 0.98 -1.81 31.11
N GLU A 434 1.28 -1.29 32.31
CA GLU A 434 2.63 -1.06 32.78
C GLU A 434 3.48 -2.34 32.78
N SER A 435 2.97 -3.42 33.38
CA SER A 435 3.60 -4.74 33.37
C SER A 435 3.92 -5.19 31.94
N VAL A 436 2.99 -5.03 30.99
CA VAL A 436 3.21 -5.42 29.58
C VAL A 436 4.29 -4.55 28.91
N LEU A 437 4.32 -3.25 29.20
CA LEU A 437 5.32 -2.34 28.62
C LEU A 437 6.74 -2.65 29.14
N LEU A 438 6.86 -2.93 30.45
CA LEU A 438 8.12 -3.32 31.10
C LEU A 438 8.62 -4.67 30.57
N GLU A 439 7.76 -5.71 30.57
CA GLU A 439 8.11 -7.05 30.07
C GLU A 439 8.58 -7.05 28.61
N ARG A 440 7.99 -6.17 27.79
CA ARG A 440 8.34 -6.03 26.36
C ARG A 440 9.45 -5.02 26.10
N ASN A 441 10.04 -4.43 27.13
CA ASN A 441 11.12 -3.43 27.05
C ASN A 441 10.74 -2.19 26.21
N PHE A 442 9.48 -1.75 26.27
CA PHE A 442 9.07 -0.47 25.69
C PHE A 442 9.45 0.71 26.57
N VAL A 443 9.48 0.47 27.88
CA VAL A 443 9.74 1.46 28.94
C VAL A 443 10.59 0.83 30.04
N THR A 444 11.13 1.67 30.90
CA THR A 444 11.82 1.36 32.14
C THR A 444 11.20 2.15 33.31
N PRO A 445 11.38 1.71 34.56
CA PRO A 445 10.86 2.45 35.71
C PRO A 445 11.38 3.89 35.76
N GLY A 446 10.48 4.84 35.98
CA GLY A 446 10.75 6.28 35.95
C GLY A 446 10.47 6.95 34.60
N ASP A 447 10.28 6.19 33.51
CA ASP A 447 9.91 6.75 32.21
C ASP A 447 8.51 7.39 32.27
N GLN A 448 8.32 8.46 31.50
CA GLN A 448 7.00 9.06 31.32
C GLN A 448 6.37 8.58 30.02
N VAL A 449 5.09 8.22 30.09
CA VAL A 449 4.26 7.87 28.94
C VAL A 449 3.00 8.72 28.91
N LEU A 450 2.48 8.95 27.70
CA LEU A 450 1.19 9.60 27.53
C LEU A 450 0.17 8.56 27.06
N ILE A 451 -0.92 8.44 27.79
CA ILE A 451 -1.95 7.44 27.57
C ILE A 451 -3.17 8.11 26.95
N LEU A 452 -3.64 7.59 25.82
CA LEU A 452 -4.92 7.93 25.20
C LEU A 452 -5.87 6.73 25.30
N GLY A 453 -7.07 6.96 25.84
CA GLY A 453 -8.09 5.93 25.97
C GLY A 453 -9.52 6.47 25.94
N GLY A 454 -10.48 5.55 25.99
CA GLY A 454 -11.91 5.86 25.98
C GLY A 454 -12.66 5.16 27.10
N LEU A 455 -13.68 5.85 27.62
CA LEU A 455 -14.61 5.33 28.64
C LEU A 455 -16.06 5.46 28.12
N PRO A 456 -16.92 4.44 28.32
CA PRO A 456 -16.61 3.14 28.90
C PRO A 456 -15.65 2.32 28.02
N LEU A 457 -14.87 1.45 28.65
CA LEU A 457 -14.05 0.46 27.96
C LEU A 457 -14.99 -0.40 27.08
N ARG A 458 -14.57 -0.74 25.86
CA ARG A 458 -15.36 -1.49 24.86
C ARG A 458 -16.44 -0.79 24.06
N GLN A 459 -16.36 0.53 23.96
CA GLN A 459 -17.17 1.25 23.00
C GLN A 459 -16.30 1.79 21.87
N ALA A 460 -16.63 1.42 20.63
CA ALA A 460 -15.95 1.96 19.46
C ALA A 460 -16.07 3.49 19.47
N ARG A 461 -14.95 4.18 19.18
CA ARG A 461 -14.87 5.66 19.10
C ARG A 461 -15.26 6.39 20.40
N SER A 462 -15.05 5.79 21.58
CA SER A 462 -15.30 6.43 22.88
C SER A 462 -14.11 7.21 23.46
N THR A 463 -13.07 7.49 22.66
CA THR A 463 -11.85 8.21 23.09
C THR A 463 -12.20 9.49 23.85
N SER A 464 -11.80 9.57 25.11
CA SER A 464 -12.30 10.60 26.03
C SER A 464 -11.31 11.11 27.08
N PHE A 465 -10.13 10.50 27.24
CA PHE A 465 -9.13 10.97 28.21
C PHE A 465 -7.69 10.92 27.70
N LEU A 466 -6.86 11.78 28.29
CA LEU A 466 -5.41 11.75 28.25
C LEU A 466 -4.87 11.61 29.68
N ASN A 467 -3.84 10.79 29.88
CA ASN A 467 -3.18 10.63 31.17
C ASN A 467 -1.66 10.64 31.00
N ILE A 468 -0.98 11.59 31.63
CA ILE A 468 0.49 11.61 31.74
C ILE A 468 0.85 10.71 32.92
N HIS A 469 1.47 9.58 32.63
CA HIS A 469 1.72 8.53 33.61
C HIS A 469 3.22 8.26 33.71
N THR A 470 3.72 8.13 34.94
CA THR A 470 5.11 7.73 35.20
C THR A 470 5.10 6.25 35.54
N ILE A 471 5.98 5.49 34.87
CA ILE A 471 6.14 4.05 35.10
C ILE A 471 6.75 3.84 36.49
N GLU A 472 6.07 3.07 37.32
CA GLU A 472 6.50 2.64 38.64
C GLU A 472 7.31 1.33 38.55
N ASN A 473 7.73 0.76 39.69
CA ASN A 473 8.59 -0.43 39.76
C ASN A 473 7.80 -1.73 39.89
#